data_AF-A0A538JVJ4-F1
#
_entry.id   AF-A0A538JVJ4-F1
#
_cell.length_a   1.000
_cell.length_b   1.000
_cell.length_c   1.000
_cell.angle_alpha   90.00
_cell.angle_beta   90.00
_cell.angle_gamma   90.00
#
_symmetry.space_group_name_H-M   'P 1'
#
loop_
_entity.id
_entity.type
_entity.pdbx_description
1 polymer ?
#
loop_
_entity_poly.entity_id
_entity_poly.type
_entity_poly.pdbx_seq_one_letter_code
_entity_poly.pdbx_strand_id
1 'polypeptide(L)'
;MLYFVRRYAAKLLYELEFHAAEDVTTMRDRYAELLSDALKIEVTPANYLADIDSGFYVSSYLRSWAFEAQLRAYLKERFGSKWFANREAGSLLRELWGEGQRMRAEEMLKEVTGSTLEMEAVAERVHETLR
;
A
#
# COMPACT_ATOMS: atom_id res chain seq x y z
N MET A 1 5.45 -7.04 5.80
CA MET A 1 4.24 -6.54 5.14
C MET A 1 3.13 -6.23 6.13
N LEU A 2 2.69 -7.17 6.98
CA LEU A 2 1.57 -7.00 7.91
C LEU A 2 1.62 -5.72 8.76
N TYR A 3 2.77 -5.42 9.39
CA TYR A 3 2.97 -4.19 10.18
C TYR A 3 2.64 -2.93 9.37
N PHE A 4 3.18 -2.82 8.15
CA PHE A 4 2.99 -1.65 7.30
C PHE A 4 1.54 -1.50 6.84
N VAL A 5 0.88 -2.60 6.45
CA VAL A 5 -0.53 -2.56 6.04
C VAL A 5 -1.41 -2.06 7.18
N ARG A 6 -1.22 -2.58 8.39
CA ARG A 6 -1.93 -2.12 9.59
C ARG A 6 -1.66 -0.64 9.88
N ARG A 7 -0.39 -0.24 9.84
CA ARG A 7 0.02 1.15 10.09
C ARG A 7 -0.64 2.12 9.13
N TYR A 8 -0.55 1.84 7.82
CA TYR A 8 -1.03 2.76 6.78
C TYR A 8 -2.55 2.77 6.69
N ALA A 9 -3.23 1.65 6.98
CA ALA A 9 -4.69 1.65 7.12
C ALA A 9 -5.15 2.52 8.29
N ALA A 10 -4.53 2.38 9.47
CA ALA A 10 -4.85 3.21 10.63
C ALA A 10 -4.52 4.69 10.39
N LYS A 11 -3.37 4.96 9.75
CA LYS A 11 -2.95 6.31 9.39
C LYS A 11 -3.89 6.97 8.39
N LEU A 12 -4.41 6.24 7.40
CA LEU A 12 -5.45 6.76 6.49
C LEU A 12 -6.72 7.15 7.26
N LEU A 13 -7.20 6.31 8.19
CA LEU A 13 -8.36 6.63 9.01
C LEU A 13 -8.11 7.88 9.87
N TYR A 14 -6.93 7.96 10.49
CA TYR A 14 -6.54 9.13 11.27
C TYR A 14 -6.47 10.40 10.42
N GLU A 15 -5.83 10.37 9.25
CA GLU A 15 -5.71 11.54 8.38
C GLU A 15 -7.07 12.04 7.88
N LEU A 16 -8.01 11.14 7.62
CA LEU A 16 -9.38 11.51 7.26
C LEU A 16 -10.08 12.28 8.39
N GLU A 17 -9.95 11.80 9.63
CA GLU A 17 -10.49 12.50 10.80
C GLU A 17 -9.74 13.82 11.06
N PHE A 18 -8.41 13.82 10.94
CA PHE A 18 -7.55 14.98 11.20
C PHE A 18 -7.88 16.14 10.27
N HIS A 19 -8.05 15.86 8.97
CA HIS A 19 -8.39 16.89 7.98
C HIS A 19 -9.85 17.34 8.05
N ALA A 20 -10.72 16.59 8.71
CA ALA A 20 -12.12 16.97 8.96
C ALA A 20 -12.33 17.74 10.27
N ALA A 21 -11.34 17.73 11.18
CA ALA A 21 -11.44 18.36 12.48
C ALA A 21 -11.42 19.90 12.39
N GLU A 22 -12.29 20.58 13.14
CA GLU A 22 -12.25 22.04 13.29
C GLU A 22 -11.04 22.50 14.10
N ASP A 23 -10.69 21.73 15.14
CA ASP A 23 -9.51 21.95 15.97
C ASP A 23 -8.61 20.72 15.96
N VAL A 24 -7.54 20.79 15.17
CA VAL A 24 -6.55 19.71 15.03
C VAL A 24 -5.80 19.42 16.33
N THR A 25 -5.76 20.32 17.32
CA THR A 25 -5.06 20.07 18.58
C THR A 25 -5.73 18.99 19.42
N THR A 26 -7.02 18.73 19.18
CA THR A 26 -7.80 17.66 19.81
C THR A 26 -7.45 16.27 19.29
N MET A 27 -6.74 16.17 18.15
CA MET A 27 -6.47 14.92 17.45
C MET A 27 -5.32 14.09 18.03
N ARG A 28 -4.63 14.62 19.04
CA ARG A 28 -3.47 14.00 19.69
C ARG A 28 -3.75 12.60 20.22
N ASP A 29 -4.79 12.46 21.04
CA ASP A 29 -5.12 11.19 21.68
C ASP A 29 -5.74 10.22 20.66
N ARG A 30 -6.48 10.75 19.69
CA ARG A 30 -7.10 9.97 18.61
C ARG A 30 -6.07 9.30 17.70
N TYR A 31 -4.97 9.99 17.38
CA TYR A 31 -3.82 9.42 16.69
C TYR A 31 -3.25 8.20 17.45
N ALA A 32 -2.98 8.37 18.75
CA ALA A 32 -2.40 7.32 19.56
C ALA A 32 -3.35 6.13 19.70
N GLU A 33 -4.65 6.37 19.88
CA GLU A 33 -5.68 5.33 19.95
C GLU A 33 -5.71 4.47 18.68
N LEU A 34 -5.91 5.09 17.51
CA LEU A 34 -6.05 4.39 16.23
C LEU A 34 -4.80 3.57 15.87
N LEU A 35 -3.62 4.17 15.99
CA LEU A 35 -2.38 3.49 15.62
C LEU A 35 -1.98 2.44 16.67
N SER A 36 -2.19 2.68 17.96
CA SER A 36 -1.86 1.67 18.98
C SER A 36 -2.76 0.44 18.87
N ASP A 37 -4.05 0.65 18.62
CA ASP A 37 -4.97 -0.47 18.39
C ASP A 37 -4.56 -1.26 17.13
N ALA A 38 -4.26 -0.60 16.02
CA ALA A 38 -3.88 -1.31 14.80
C ALA A 38 -2.54 -2.05 14.94
N LEU A 39 -1.55 -1.45 15.60
CA LEU A 39 -0.19 -1.99 15.68
C LEU A 39 0.03 -2.93 16.86
N LYS A 40 -0.87 -2.92 17.85
CA LYS A 40 -0.76 -3.69 19.11
C LYS A 40 0.50 -3.36 19.91
N ILE A 41 0.99 -2.12 19.77
CA ILE A 41 2.09 -1.52 20.54
C ILE A 41 1.67 -0.10 20.93
N GLU A 42 2.23 0.45 22.01
CA GLU A 42 1.97 1.82 22.40
C GLU A 42 2.61 2.81 21.41
N VAL A 43 1.79 3.69 20.84
CA VAL A 43 2.23 4.76 19.95
C VAL A 43 2.16 6.08 20.69
N THR A 44 3.30 6.80 20.71
CA THR A 44 3.37 8.08 21.40
C THR A 44 2.46 9.13 20.75
N PRO A 45 1.60 9.82 21.53
CA PRO A 45 0.73 10.87 21.00
C PRO A 45 1.49 12.10 20.49
N ALA A 46 2.76 12.27 20.89
CA ALA A 46 3.56 13.43 20.53
C ALA A 46 3.77 13.59 19.00
N ASN A 47 3.64 12.50 18.24
CA ASN A 47 3.90 12.47 16.80
C ASN A 47 2.67 12.80 15.95
N TYR A 48 1.52 13.11 16.54
CA TYR A 48 0.24 13.25 15.80
C TYR A 48 0.28 14.27 14.64
N LEU A 49 1.12 15.30 14.71
CA LEU A 49 1.33 16.28 13.62
C LEU A 49 2.45 15.88 12.66
N ALA A 50 3.45 15.14 13.14
CA ALA A 50 4.64 14.79 12.38
C ALA A 50 4.43 13.53 11.52
N ASP A 51 3.58 12.61 11.97
CA ASP A 51 3.23 11.37 11.27
C ASP A 51 1.95 11.53 10.45
N ILE A 52 1.94 12.55 9.58
CA ILE A 52 0.89 12.83 8.59
C ILE A 52 1.54 12.88 7.20
N ASP A 53 0.93 12.19 6.25
CA ASP A 53 1.37 12.20 4.86
C ASP A 53 0.60 13.27 4.06
N SER A 54 1.31 14.32 3.63
CA SER A 54 0.72 15.41 2.84
C SER A 54 -0.10 14.90 1.65
N GLY A 55 -1.34 15.37 1.54
CA GLY A 55 -2.22 15.05 0.41
C GLY A 55 -2.68 13.59 0.38
N PHE A 56 -2.83 12.95 1.55
CA PHE A 56 -3.21 11.54 1.68
C PHE A 56 -2.26 10.60 0.93
N TYR A 57 -0.96 10.90 0.96
CA TYR A 57 0.03 10.06 0.28
C TYR A 57 0.09 8.63 0.85
N VAL A 58 -0.39 8.43 2.09
CA VAL A 58 -0.69 7.12 2.68
C VAL A 58 -1.52 6.21 1.76
N SER A 59 -2.47 6.78 1.00
CA SER A 59 -3.32 6.04 0.07
C SER A 59 -2.56 5.52 -1.15
N SER A 60 -1.50 6.22 -1.57
CA SER A 60 -0.61 5.79 -2.67
C SER A 60 0.16 4.54 -2.28
N TYR A 61 0.63 4.45 -1.04
CA TYR A 61 1.30 3.24 -0.54
C TYR A 61 0.37 2.02 -0.54
N LEU A 62 -0.84 2.16 -0.02
CA LEU A 62 -1.83 1.08 0.02
C LEU A 62 -2.15 0.57 -1.40
N ARG A 63 -2.40 1.49 -2.34
CA ARG A 63 -2.59 1.15 -3.76
C ARG A 63 -1.36 0.48 -4.38
N SER A 64 -0.16 0.96 -4.06
CA SER A 64 1.09 0.40 -4.61
C SER A 64 1.33 -1.04 -4.14
N TRP A 65 0.95 -1.39 -2.91
CA TRP A 65 1.08 -2.75 -2.41
C TRP A 65 0.05 -3.68 -3.03
N ALA A 66 -1.18 -3.22 -3.27
CA ALA A 66 -2.18 -4.00 -4.01
C ALA A 66 -1.70 -4.29 -5.43
N PHE A 67 -1.18 -3.25 -6.10
CA PHE A 67 -0.63 -3.36 -7.44
C PHE A 67 0.56 -4.34 -7.48
N GLU A 68 1.50 -4.21 -6.54
CA GLU A 68 2.66 -5.09 -6.44
C GLU A 68 2.24 -6.55 -6.21
N ALA A 69 1.26 -6.79 -5.34
CA ALA A 69 0.77 -8.13 -5.05
C ALA A 69 0.17 -8.79 -6.31
N GLN A 70 -0.71 -8.09 -7.03
CA GLN A 70 -1.33 -8.63 -8.25
C GLN A 70 -0.33 -8.78 -9.39
N LEU A 71 0.55 -7.79 -9.61
CA LEU A 71 1.58 -7.89 -10.64
C LEU A 71 2.54 -9.05 -10.33
N ARG A 72 2.92 -9.25 -9.07
CA ARG A 72 3.74 -10.40 -8.66
C ARG A 72 3.03 -11.73 -8.91
N ALA A 73 1.74 -11.83 -8.61
CA ALA A 73 0.95 -13.02 -8.87
C ALA A 73 0.95 -13.36 -10.36
N TYR A 74 0.69 -12.36 -11.21
CA TYR A 74 0.77 -12.50 -12.67
C TYR A 74 2.16 -12.95 -13.16
N LEU A 75 3.23 -12.34 -12.64
CA LEU A 75 4.59 -12.72 -13.02
C LEU A 75 4.92 -14.17 -12.62
N LYS A 76 4.48 -14.61 -11.43
CA LYS A 76 4.62 -16.00 -10.98
C LYS A 76 3.83 -16.96 -11.87
N GLU A 77 2.61 -16.61 -12.25
CA GLU A 77 1.75 -17.43 -13.11
C GLU A 77 2.34 -17.57 -14.52
N ARG A 78 2.72 -16.44 -15.13
CA ARG A 78 3.19 -16.39 -16.51
C ARG A 78 4.62 -16.90 -16.70
N PHE A 79 5.53 -16.60 -15.78
CA PHE A 79 6.98 -16.87 -15.92
C PHE A 79 7.51 -17.86 -14.87
N GLY A 80 6.65 -18.39 -14.00
CA GLY A 80 7.00 -19.35 -12.96
C GLY A 80 7.48 -18.74 -11.64
N SER A 81 7.68 -19.56 -10.62
CA SER A 81 8.04 -19.13 -9.26
C SER A 81 9.40 -18.39 -9.18
N LYS A 82 10.30 -18.65 -10.14
CA LYS A 82 11.60 -17.97 -10.30
C LYS A 82 11.56 -16.89 -11.39
N TRP A 83 10.41 -16.25 -11.62
CA TRP A 83 10.23 -15.21 -12.65
C TRP A 83 11.29 -14.11 -12.61
N PHE A 84 11.83 -13.79 -11.43
CA PHE A 84 12.87 -12.77 -11.26
C PHE A 84 14.21 -13.14 -11.95
N ALA A 85 14.42 -14.42 -12.27
CA ALA A 85 15.55 -14.90 -13.06
C ALA A 85 15.20 -15.11 -14.54
N ASN A 86 13.94 -14.90 -14.93
CA ASN A 86 13.48 -15.04 -16.31
C ASN A 86 13.71 -13.72 -17.09
N ARG A 87 14.29 -13.84 -18.29
CA ARG A 87 14.67 -12.68 -19.11
C ARG A 87 13.45 -11.95 -19.67
N GLU A 88 12.41 -12.69 -20.05
CA GLU A 88 11.17 -12.16 -20.60
C GLU A 88 10.40 -11.34 -19.55
N ALA A 89 10.34 -11.81 -18.30
CA ALA A 89 9.79 -11.05 -17.17
C ALA A 89 10.54 -9.73 -16.95
N GLY A 90 11.87 -9.75 -17.03
CA GLY A 90 12.70 -8.55 -16.93
C GLY A 90 12.50 -7.58 -18.10
N SER A 91 12.25 -8.07 -19.32
CA SER A 91 11.89 -7.22 -20.46
C SER A 91 10.55 -6.55 -20.27
N LEU A 92 9.52 -7.28 -19.81
CA LEU A 92 8.22 -6.71 -19.47
C LEU A 92 8.35 -5.58 -18.43
N LEU A 93 9.08 -5.79 -17.33
CA LEU A 93 9.27 -4.76 -16.31
C LEU A 93 9.99 -3.51 -16.86
N ARG A 94 10.98 -3.68 -17.74
CA ARG A 94 11.66 -2.55 -18.38
C ARG A 94 10.73 -1.75 -19.29
N GLU A 95 9.86 -2.42 -20.04
CA GLU A 95 8.83 -1.75 -20.85
C GLU A 95 7.91 -0.93 -19.94
N LEU A 96 7.36 -1.53 -18.87
CA LEU A 96 6.50 -0.83 -17.92
C LEU A 96 7.18 0.36 -17.24
N TRP A 97 8.46 0.25 -16.88
CA TRP A 97 9.23 1.37 -16.33
C TRP A 97 9.53 2.46 -17.36
N GLY A 98 9.66 2.09 -18.64
CA GLY A 98 9.85 3.03 -19.74
C GLY A 98 8.69 4.00 -19.93
N GLU A 99 7.49 3.63 -19.47
CA GLU A 99 6.29 4.46 -19.50
C GLU A 99 6.31 5.61 -18.47
N GLY A 100 7.27 5.60 -17.54
CA GLY A 100 7.42 6.63 -16.51
C GLY A 100 6.14 6.80 -15.68
N GLN A 101 5.61 8.02 -15.64
CA GLN A 101 4.38 8.36 -14.92
C GLN A 101 3.16 8.50 -15.84
N ARG A 102 3.22 7.95 -17.06
CA ARG A 102 2.11 8.06 -18.03
C ARG A 102 0.84 7.37 -17.53
N MET A 103 0.98 6.27 -16.81
CA MET A 103 -0.13 5.43 -16.34
C MET A 103 -0.21 5.41 -14.82
N ARG A 104 -1.44 5.38 -14.31
CA ARG A 104 -1.73 5.00 -12.92
C ARG A 104 -1.54 3.51 -12.72
N ALA A 105 -1.42 3.08 -11.47
CA ALA A 105 -1.26 1.67 -11.11
C ALA A 105 -2.42 0.81 -11.64
N GLU A 106 -3.65 1.31 -11.57
CA GLU A 106 -4.85 0.63 -12.07
C GLU A 106 -4.81 0.43 -13.59
N GLU A 107 -4.34 1.44 -14.33
CA GLU A 107 -4.23 1.39 -15.79
C GLU A 107 -3.14 0.42 -16.22
N MET A 108 -1.97 0.50 -15.58
CA MET A 108 -0.86 -0.40 -15.83
C MET A 108 -1.22 -1.86 -15.52
N LEU A 109 -1.92 -2.11 -14.40
CA LEU A 109 -2.34 -3.46 -14.04
C LEU A 109 -3.32 -4.03 -15.06
N LYS A 110 -4.29 -3.21 -15.49
CA LYS A 110 -5.27 -3.61 -16.49
C LYS A 110 -4.62 -3.90 -17.84
N GLU A 111 -3.62 -3.11 -18.25
CA GLU A 111 -2.88 -3.35 -19.50
C GLU A 111 -2.11 -4.68 -19.46
N VAL A 112 -1.47 -5.00 -18.34
CA VAL A 112 -0.64 -6.21 -18.21
C VAL A 112 -1.46 -7.48 -17.98
N THR A 113 -2.51 -7.39 -17.17
CA THR A 113 -3.23 -8.55 -16.61
C THR A 113 -4.68 -8.65 -17.04
N GLY A 114 -5.26 -7.59 -17.61
CA GLY A 114 -6.70 -7.47 -17.85
C GLY A 114 -7.55 -7.25 -16.59
N SER A 115 -6.95 -7.26 -15.40
CA SER A 115 -7.65 -7.21 -14.11
C SER A 115 -7.79 -5.80 -13.55
N THR A 116 -8.75 -5.62 -12.65
CA THR A 116 -8.89 -4.42 -11.80
C THR A 116 -7.96 -4.50 -10.59
N LEU A 117 -7.60 -3.33 -10.05
CA LEU A 117 -6.82 -3.24 -8.81
C LEU A 117 -7.70 -3.62 -7.63
N GLU A 118 -7.32 -4.67 -6.91
CA GLU A 118 -8.06 -5.22 -5.77
C GLU A 118 -7.25 -5.11 -4.48
N MET A 119 -7.80 -4.44 -3.47
CA MET A 119 -7.10 -4.27 -2.18
C MET A 119 -6.90 -5.60 -1.43
N GLU A 120 -7.78 -6.58 -1.67
CA GLU A 120 -7.69 -7.93 -1.09
C GLU A 120 -6.37 -8.63 -1.45
N ALA A 121 -5.77 -8.32 -2.60
CA ALA A 121 -4.49 -8.89 -3.01
C ALA A 121 -3.36 -8.62 -1.99
N VAL A 122 -3.44 -7.50 -1.26
CA VAL A 122 -2.50 -7.21 -0.17
C VAL A 122 -2.68 -8.19 0.98
N ALA A 123 -3.92 -8.51 1.34
CA ALA A 123 -4.22 -9.47 2.39
C ALA A 123 -3.72 -10.87 1.99
N GLU A 124 -3.99 -11.33 0.78
CA GLU A 124 -3.47 -12.61 0.25
C GLU A 124 -1.93 -12.67 0.35
N ARG A 125 -1.26 -11.59 -0.09
CA ARG A 125 0.20 -11.48 -0.03
C ARG A 125 0.75 -11.54 1.39
N VAL A 126 0.05 -10.93 2.35
CA VAL A 126 0.41 -11.03 3.77
C VAL A 126 0.26 -12.47 4.27
N HIS A 127 -0.84 -13.15 3.94
CA HIS A 127 -1.08 -14.53 4.34
C HIS A 127 -0.04 -15.51 3.79
N GLU A 128 0.44 -15.32 2.55
CA GLU A 128 1.54 -16.13 1.99
C GLU A 128 2.79 -16.14 2.87
N THR A 129 3.08 -15.05 3.58
CA THR A 129 4.28 -14.91 4.42
C THR A 129 4.13 -15.42 5.86
N LEU A 130 2.89 -15.75 6.26
CA LEU A 130 2.56 -16.25 7.60
C LEU A 130 2.43 -17.78 7.63
N ARG A 131 2.43 -18.43 6.46
CA ARG A 131 2.50 -19.88 6.30
C ARG A 131 3.95 -20.35 6.29
#